data_AF-A0A3P6AFC5-F1
#
_entry.id   AF-A0A3P6AFC5-F1
#
_cell.length_a   1.000
_cell.length_b   1.000
_cell.length_c   1.000
_cell.angle_alpha   90.00
_cell.angle_beta   90.00
_cell.angle_gamma   90.00
#
_symmetry.space_group_name_H-M   'P 1'
#
loop_
_entity.id
_entity.type
_entity.pdbx_description
1 polymer ?
#
loop_
_entity_poly.entity_id
_entity_poly.type
_entity_poly.pdbx_seq_one_letter_code
_entity_poly.pdbx_strand_id
1 'polypeptide(L)' 'MSAHVLSVLDIRLGRLRRALHEGDGGFSPGFFPALFDLLLLSVQLILGPSSNEIRRFFGLIVF' A
#
# COMPACT_ATOMS: atom_id res chain seq x y z
N MET A 1 7.38 -13.95 -13.85
CA MET A 1 7.03 -12.61 -13.32
C MET A 1 5.87 -12.60 -12.31
N SER A 2 4.94 -13.57 -12.30
CA SER A 2 3.75 -13.55 -11.42
C SER A 2 4.03 -13.76 -9.90
N ALA A 3 4.92 -14.68 -9.54
CA ALA A 3 5.14 -15.05 -8.12
C ALA A 3 5.71 -13.90 -7.25
N HIS A 4 6.57 -13.06 -7.83
CA HIS A 4 7.19 -11.96 -7.09
C HIS A 4 6.20 -10.85 -6.72
N VAL A 5 5.30 -10.53 -7.65
CA VAL A 5 4.27 -9.50 -7.46
C VAL A 5 3.23 -9.94 -6.42
N LEU A 6 2.82 -11.22 -6.47
CA LEU A 6 1.92 -11.81 -5.49
C LEU A 6 2.53 -11.83 -4.08
N SER A 7 3.83 -12.14 -3.96
CA SER A 7 4.55 -12.09 -2.68
C SER A 7 4.60 -10.68 -2.08
N VAL A 8 4.80 -9.64 -2.90
CA VAL A 8 4.81 -8.25 -2.43
C VAL A 8 3.41 -7.81 -1.97
N LEU A 9 2.36 -8.23 -2.68
CA LEU A 9 0.96 -8.00 -2.28
C LEU A 9 0.67 -8.62 -0.92
N ASP A 10 1.03 -9.90 -0.73
CA ASP A 10 0.80 -10.64 0.50
C ASP A 10 1.47 -9.96 1.71
N ILE A 11 2.72 -9.50 1.55
CA ILE A 11 3.46 -8.77 2.59
C ILE A 11 2.77 -7.44 2.94
N ARG A 12 2.32 -6.66 1.95
CA ARG A 12 1.65 -5.37 2.20
C ARG A 12 0.28 -5.55 2.85
N LEU A 13 -0.49 -6.56 2.42
CA LEU A 13 -1.73 -6.97 3.05
C LEU A 13 -1.52 -7.42 4.49
N GLY A 14 -0.47 -8.18 4.77
CA GLY A 14 -0.10 -8.59 6.13
C GLY A 14 0.20 -7.39 7.05
N ARG A 15 0.90 -6.37 6.54
CA ARG A 15 1.15 -5.12 7.29
C ARG A 15 -0.12 -4.33 7.55
N LEU A 16 -0.99 -4.18 6.54
CA LEU A 16 -2.27 -3.49 6.69
C LEU A 16 -3.17 -4.22 7.70
N ARG A 17 -3.25 -5.54 7.60
CA ARG A 17 -4.01 -6.39 8.53
C ARG A 17 -3.48 -6.25 9.95
N ARG A 18 -2.16 -6.24 10.16
CA ARG A 18 -1.58 -6.03 11.48
C ARG A 18 -1.93 -4.64 12.03
N ALA A 19 -1.82 -3.59 11.21
CA ALA A 19 -2.20 -2.24 11.62
C ALA A 19 -3.71 -2.08 11.91
N LEU A 20 -4.57 -2.87 11.25
CA LEU A 20 -5.99 -2.97 11.58
C LEU A 20 -6.24 -3.65 12.94
N HIS A 21 -5.46 -4.68 13.26
CA HIS A 21 -5.61 -5.42 14.51
C HIS A 21 -4.98 -4.72 15.72
N GLU A 22 -3.95 -3.90 15.52
CA GLU A 22 -3.29 -3.13 16.59
C GLU A 22 -4.08 -1.89 17.03
N GLY A 23 -5.16 -1.56 16.31
CA GLY A 23 -6.05 -0.46 16.67
C GLY A 23 -7.04 -0.87 17.77
N ASP A 24 -6.76 -0.52 19.02
CA ASP A 24 -7.70 -0.64 20.15
C ASP A 24 -8.87 0.36 20.03
N GLY A 25 -9.72 0.21 19.01
CA GLY A 25 -10.89 1.05 18.75
C GLY A 25 -10.66 2.28 17.86
N GLY A 26 -9.43 2.49 17.37
CA GLY A 26 -9.07 3.52 16.39
C GLY A 26 -8.02 3.02 15.40
N PHE A 27 -7.72 3.79 14.34
CA PHE A 27 -6.68 3.39 13.38
C PHE A 27 -5.29 3.50 14.02
N SER A 28 -4.49 2.42 13.98
CA SER A 28 -3.09 2.50 14.40
C SER A 28 -2.34 3.52 13.53
N PRO A 29 -1.31 4.20 14.04
CA PRO A 29 -0.53 5.18 13.27
C PRO A 29 0.05 4.60 11.96
N GLY A 30 0.27 3.27 11.92
CA GLY A 30 0.75 2.56 10.73
C GLY A 30 -0.34 2.17 9.73
N PHE A 31 -1.63 2.36 10.05
CA PHE A 31 -2.76 1.94 9.23
C PHE A 31 -2.86 2.72 7.92
N PHE A 32 -2.96 4.05 7.99
CA PHE A 32 -3.07 4.89 6.79
C PHE A 32 -1.85 4.76 5.87
N PRO A 33 -0.60 4.75 6.38
CA PRO A 33 0.57 4.46 5.56
C PRO A 33 0.51 3.09 4.87
N ALA A 34 0.09 2.03 5.58
CA ALA A 34 -0.01 0.68 5.01
C ALA A 34 -1.13 0.57 3.97
N LEU A 35 -2.27 1.22 4.21
CA LEU A 35 -3.39 1.26 3.28
C LEU A 35 -3.00 1.97 1.99
N PHE A 36 -2.30 3.09 2.13
CA PHE A 36 -1.80 3.88 1.01
C PHE A 36 -0.78 3.13 0.16
N ASP A 37 0.15 2.43 0.81
CA ASP A 37 1.16 1.61 0.14
C ASP A 37 0.51 0.46 -0.65
N LEU A 38 -0.56 -0.14 -0.13
CA LEU A 38 -1.34 -1.16 -0.84
C LEU A 38 -2.12 -0.58 -2.03
N LEU A 39 -2.74 0.59 -1.86
CA LEU A 39 -3.50 1.26 -2.92
C LEU A 39 -2.58 1.63 -4.08
N LEU A 40 -1.42 2.22 -3.79
CA LEU A 40 -0.44 2.62 -4.79
C LEU A 40 0.10 1.41 -5.57
N LEU A 41 0.36 0.29 -4.89
CA LEU A 41 0.79 -0.95 -5.55
C LEU A 41 -0.31 -1.48 -6.50
N SER A 42 -1.57 -1.45 -6.06
CA SER A 42 -2.71 -1.88 -6.87
C SER A 42 -2.87 -1.04 -8.14
N VAL A 43 -2.73 0.28 -8.01
CA VAL A 43 -2.79 1.22 -9.14
C VAL A 43 -1.63 0.98 -10.12
N GLN A 44 -0.41 0.74 -9.63
CA GLN A 44 0.74 0.38 -10.47
C GLN A 44 0.55 -0.95 -11.20
N LEU A 45 -0.14 -1.91 -10.59
CA LEU A 45 -0.48 -3.20 -11.21
C LEU A 45 -1.44 -3.03 -12.39
N ILE A 46 -2.44 -2.15 -12.24
CA ILE A 46 -3.50 -1.92 -13.23
C ILE A 46 -3.00 -1.04 -14.38
N LEU A 47 -2.28 0.04 -14.08
CA LEU A 47 -1.81 1.01 -15.08
C LEU A 47 -0.41 0.70 -15.64
N GLY A 48 0.32 -0.24 -15.02
CA GLY A 48 1.69 -0.57 -15.39
C GLY A 48 2.73 0.45 -14.92
N PRO A 49 4.02 0.18 -15.19
CA PRO A 49 5.17 0.95 -14.69
C PRO A 49 5.25 2.40 -15.21
N SER A 50 4.41 2.79 -16.18
CA SER A 50 4.26 4.18 -16.65
C SER A 50 3.70 5.13 -15.57
N SER A 51 3.21 4.61 -14.44
CA SER A 51 2.56 5.38 -13.38
C SER A 51 3.51 5.97 -12.32
N ASN A 52 4.79 6.18 -12.64
CA ASN A 52 5.73 6.82 -11.72
C ASN A 52 5.26 8.24 -11.31
N GLU A 53 4.47 8.90 -12.16
CA GLU A 53 3.76 10.14 -11.86
C GLU A 53 2.71 10.00 -10.75
N ILE A 54 1.99 8.88 -10.69
CA ILE A 54 1.02 8.58 -9.61
C ILE A 54 1.75 8.46 -8.29
N ARG A 55 2.87 7.70 -8.23
CA ARG A 55 3.70 7.62 -7.02
C ARG A 55 4.21 8.98 -6.57
N ARG A 56 4.55 9.88 -7.51
CA ARG A 56 5.01 11.25 -7.22
C ARG A 56 3.86 12.12 -6.70
N PHE A 57 2.70 12.09 -7.35
CA PHE A 57 1.51 12.84 -6.97
C PHE A 57 1.03 12.46 -5.57
N PHE A 58 0.93 11.16 -5.31
CA PHE A 58 0.48 10.61 -4.04
C PHE A 58 1.54 10.74 -2.94
N GLY A 59 2.82 10.54 -3.23
CA GLY A 59 3.91 10.77 -2.27
C GLY A 59 4.02 12.22 -1.80
N LEU A 60 3.50 13.18 -2.57
CA LEU A 60 3.45 14.60 -2.21
C LEU A 60 2.27 14.96 -1.29
N ILE A 61 1.23 14.12 -1.21
CA ILE A 61 0.02 14.36 -0.40
C ILE A 61 0.20 13.85 1.04
N VAL A 62 1.17 12.97 1.29
CA VAL A 62 1.38 12.32 2.59
C VAL A 62 2.46 13.02 3.44
N PHE A 63 3.08 14.09 2.94
CA PHE A 63 4.07 14.91 3.68
C PHE A 63 3.54 16.32 3.97
#